data_AF-A0AAW4GFR5-F1
#
_entry.id   AF-A0AAW4GFR5-F1
#
_cell.length_a   1.000
_cell.length_b   1.000
_cell.length_c   1.000
_cell.angle_alpha   90.00
_cell.angle_beta   90.00
_cell.angle_gamma   90.00
#
_symmetry.space_group_name_H-M   'P 1'
#
loop_
_entity.id
_entity.type
_entity.pdbx_description
1 polymer ?
#
loop_
_entity_poly.entity_id
_entity_poly.type
_entity_poly.pdbx_seq_one_letter_code
_entity_poly.pdbx_strand_id
1 'polypeptide(L)'
;MRLFTFACPMCAADRQRFSILSALARRPKKLCRGCGIVLRSHPSIGVYLLFLLYTQFIGLIAGLPLIWAYMEQQWMAMAALWVAALLLCHVPAMAMHARGTICRDKVDPDRSYVRAKKQASTHDP
;
A
#
# COMPACT_ATOMS: atom_id res chain seq x y z
N MET A 1 3.69 -15.23 -14.15
CA MET A 1 4.47 -14.39 -13.20
C MET A 1 3.50 -13.62 -12.28
N ARG A 2 3.50 -13.90 -10.96
CA ARG A 2 2.62 -13.25 -9.97
C ARG A 2 3.30 -12.00 -9.40
N LEU A 3 3.39 -10.91 -10.16
CA LEU A 3 4.12 -9.69 -9.73
C LEU A 3 3.38 -8.84 -8.69
N PHE A 4 2.04 -8.82 -8.73
CA PHE A 4 1.22 -7.93 -7.88
C PHE A 4 0.16 -8.68 -7.06
N THR A 5 0.19 -10.00 -7.10
CA THR A 5 -0.84 -10.85 -6.50
C THR A 5 -0.21 -11.75 -5.45
N PHE A 6 -0.84 -11.79 -4.28
CA PHE A 6 -0.47 -12.69 -3.21
C PHE A 6 -1.53 -13.76 -2.95
N ALA A 7 -1.08 -14.87 -2.37
CA ALA A 7 -1.93 -15.94 -1.88
C ALA A 7 -2.21 -15.72 -0.39
N CYS A 8 -3.42 -16.03 0.07
CA CYS A 8 -3.71 -16.00 1.49
C CYS A 8 -3.00 -17.16 2.20
N PRO A 9 -2.22 -16.93 3.28
CA PRO A 9 -1.51 -18.00 3.99
C PRO A 9 -2.43 -18.96 4.74
N MET A 10 -3.70 -18.57 4.99
CA MET A 10 -4.66 -19.37 5.77
C MET A 10 -5.57 -20.24 4.91
N CYS A 11 -6.03 -19.73 3.77
CA CYS A 11 -7.03 -20.41 2.93
C CYS A 11 -6.54 -20.70 1.51
N ALA A 12 -5.25 -20.43 1.23
CA ALA A 12 -4.64 -20.55 -0.09
C ALA A 12 -5.38 -19.78 -1.22
N ALA A 13 -6.31 -18.89 -0.87
CA ALA A 13 -7.04 -18.09 -1.85
C ALA A 13 -6.07 -17.20 -2.62
N ASP A 14 -5.95 -17.48 -3.92
CA ASP A 14 -5.03 -16.83 -4.83
C ASP A 14 -5.58 -15.52 -5.43
N ARG A 15 -4.72 -14.74 -6.09
CA ARG A 15 -5.03 -13.50 -6.83
C ARG A 15 -5.49 -12.30 -5.98
N GLN A 16 -5.05 -12.20 -4.73
CA GLN A 16 -5.34 -11.01 -3.93
C GLN A 16 -4.34 -9.89 -4.24
N ARG A 17 -4.83 -8.66 -4.46
CA ARG A 17 -4.00 -7.45 -4.70
C ARG A 17 -4.20 -6.39 -3.63
N PHE A 18 -3.14 -5.79 -3.10
CA PHE A 18 -3.29 -4.59 -2.27
C PHE A 18 -3.78 -3.43 -3.16
N SER A 19 -4.54 -2.49 -2.59
CA SER A 19 -4.98 -1.30 -3.34
C SER A 19 -3.78 -0.38 -3.54
N ILE A 20 -3.71 0.30 -4.69
CA ILE A 20 -2.64 1.23 -5.05
C ILE A 20 -2.51 2.34 -3.99
N LEU A 21 -3.63 2.87 -3.52
CA LEU A 21 -3.69 3.89 -2.47
C LEU A 21 -3.16 3.36 -1.13
N SER A 22 -3.50 2.11 -0.79
CA SER A 22 -3.03 1.49 0.45
C SER A 22 -1.55 1.07 0.39
N ALA A 23 -0.98 0.88 -0.80
CA ALA A 23 0.39 0.42 -0.99
C ALA A 23 1.45 1.47 -0.62
N LEU A 24 1.07 2.75 -0.46
CA LEU A 24 1.97 3.78 0.09
C LEU A 24 2.07 3.70 1.61
N ALA A 25 1.07 3.12 2.27
CA ALA A 25 1.12 2.95 3.71
C ALA A 25 2.14 1.88 4.06
N ARG A 26 2.98 2.13 5.08
CA ARG A 26 3.98 1.16 5.57
C ARG A 26 3.38 -0.19 5.98
N ARG A 27 2.10 -0.21 6.38
CA ARG A 27 1.36 -1.41 6.80
C ARG A 27 -0.04 -1.43 6.15
N PRO A 28 -0.16 -1.78 4.86
CA PRO A 28 -1.47 -1.90 4.23
C PRO A 28 -2.26 -3.02 4.91
N LYS A 29 -3.50 -2.71 5.27
CA LYS A 29 -4.47 -3.68 5.76
C LYS A 29 -5.36 -4.09 4.59
N LYS A 30 -5.60 -5.38 4.43
CA LYS A 30 -6.58 -5.87 3.46
C LYS A 30 -7.33 -7.08 4.00
N LEU A 31 -8.64 -7.12 3.80
CA LEU A 31 -9.42 -8.34 4.05
C LEU A 31 -9.19 -9.38 2.97
N CYS A 32 -8.96 -10.62 3.41
CA CYS A 32 -8.98 -11.79 2.54
C CYS A 32 -10.40 -12.04 2.01
N ARG A 33 -10.55 -12.27 0.69
CA ARG A 33 -11.86 -12.57 0.08
C ARG A 33 -12.40 -13.96 0.43
N GLY A 34 -11.52 -14.92 0.76
CA GLY A 34 -11.90 -16.28 1.12
C GLY A 34 -12.29 -16.42 2.59
N CYS A 35 -11.36 -16.09 3.50
CA CYS A 35 -11.55 -16.30 4.93
C CYS A 35 -11.97 -15.05 5.73
N GLY A 36 -12.06 -13.86 5.11
CA GLY A 36 -12.48 -12.63 5.79
C GLY A 36 -11.48 -12.09 6.83
N ILE A 37 -10.29 -12.68 6.95
CA ILE A 37 -9.26 -12.25 7.91
C ILE A 37 -8.53 -11.00 7.37
N VAL A 38 -8.22 -10.04 8.25
CA VAL A 38 -7.38 -8.88 7.93
C VAL A 38 -5.91 -9.33 7.85
N LEU A 39 -5.34 -9.18 6.67
CA LEU A 39 -3.94 -9.46 6.35
C LEU A 39 -3.15 -8.15 6.37
N ARG A 40 -1.93 -8.22 6.89
CA ARG A 40 -0.94 -7.13 6.89
C ARG A 40 0.31 -7.59 6.17
N SER A 41 0.78 -6.81 5.20
CA SER A 41 2.14 -7.03 4.69
C SER A 41 3.14 -6.43 5.67
N HIS A 42 4.10 -7.22 6.11
CA HIS A 42 5.29 -6.77 6.81
C HIS A 42 6.47 -6.82 5.82
N PRO A 43 6.74 -5.75 5.05
CA PRO A 43 7.98 -5.68 4.29
C PRO A 43 9.16 -5.73 5.27
N SER A 44 10.24 -6.43 4.89
CA SER A 44 11.47 -6.43 5.68
C SER A 44 12.00 -5.00 5.79
N ILE A 45 12.56 -4.65 6.95
CA ILE A 45 12.89 -3.26 7.25
C ILE A 45 13.94 -2.71 6.26
N GLY A 46 14.87 -3.56 5.80
CA GLY A 46 15.88 -3.20 4.80
C GLY A 46 15.27 -2.88 3.44
N VAL A 47 14.28 -3.65 2.98
CA VAL A 47 13.61 -3.38 1.69
C VAL A 47 12.78 -2.10 1.77
N TYR A 48 12.14 -1.84 2.91
CA TYR A 48 11.42 -0.58 3.14
C TYR A 48 12.35 0.64 3.18
N LEU A 49 13.51 0.53 3.83
CA LEU A 49 14.53 1.59 3.83
C LEU A 49 15.08 1.86 2.43
N LEU A 50 15.36 0.79 1.66
CA LEU A 50 15.79 0.91 0.27
C LEU A 50 14.72 1.59 -0.59
N PHE A 51 13.45 1.25 -0.37
CA PHE A 51 12.32 1.90 -1.05
C PHE A 51 12.23 3.39 -0.68
N LEU A 52 12.40 3.76 0.59
CA LEU A 52 12.42 5.17 0.99
C LEU A 52 13.56 5.93 0.30
N LEU A 53 14.77 5.37 0.30
CA LEU A 53 15.91 5.97 -0.38
C LEU A 53 15.65 6.13 -1.88
N TYR A 54 15.08 5.11 -2.50
CA TYR A 54 14.66 5.15 -3.90
C TYR A 54 13.66 6.27 -4.17
N THR A 55 12.60 6.41 -3.36
CA THR A 55 11.62 7.50 -3.55
C THR A 55 12.23 8.88 -3.37
N GLN A 56 13.20 9.05 -2.47
CA GLN A 56 13.92 10.31 -2.32
C GLN A 56 14.79 10.63 -3.55
N PHE A 57 15.49 9.63 -4.10
CA PHE A 57 16.24 9.80 -5.34
C PHE A 57 15.34 10.18 -6.52
N ILE A 58 14.19 9.51 -6.67
CA ILE A 58 13.22 9.86 -7.72
C ILE A 58 12.71 11.29 -7.54
N GLY A 59 12.37 11.70 -6.32
CA GLY A 59 11.94 13.07 -6.03
C GLY A 59 13.01 14.10 -6.39
N LEU A 60 14.28 13.82 -6.09
CA LEU A 60 15.40 14.72 -6.38
C LEU A 60 15.67 14.84 -7.88
N ILE A 61 15.63 13.72 -8.62
CA ILE A 61 15.79 13.70 -10.07
C ILE A 61 14.60 14.34 -10.78
N ALA A 62 13.38 14.10 -10.31
CA ALA A 62 12.17 14.66 -10.90
C ALA A 62 12.01 16.15 -10.59
N GLY A 63 12.57 16.65 -9.48
CA GLY A 63 12.44 18.04 -9.06
C GLY A 63 13.05 19.04 -10.06
N LEU A 64 14.27 18.77 -10.56
CA LEU A 64 14.95 19.63 -11.53
C LEU A 64 14.14 19.85 -12.83
N PRO A 65 13.68 18.80 -13.56
CA PRO A 65 12.87 18.98 -14.75
C PRO A 65 11.48 19.56 -14.43
N LEU A 66 10.94 19.36 -13.22
CA LEU A 66 9.68 19.98 -12.82
C LEU A 66 9.82 21.51 -12.69
N ILE A 67 10.90 21.97 -12.05
CA ILE A 67 11.22 23.39 -11.91
C ILE A 67 11.44 24.00 -13.30
N TRP A 68 12.18 23.30 -14.17
CA TRP A 68 12.41 23.75 -15.54
C TRP A 68 11.10 23.89 -16.33
N ALA A 69 10.26 22.85 -16.33
CA ALA A 69 8.98 22.86 -17.00
C ALA A 69 8.03 23.93 -16.45
N TYR A 70 8.10 24.22 -15.15
CA TYR A 70 7.36 25.31 -14.52
C TYR A 70 7.81 26.68 -15.03
N MET A 71 9.14 26.92 -15.11
CA MET A 71 9.70 28.17 -15.61
C MET A 71 9.35 28.42 -17.09
N GLU A 72 9.32 27.36 -17.91
CA GLU A 72 8.92 27.41 -19.32
C GLU A 72 7.39 27.36 -19.53
N GLN A 73 6.59 27.30 -18.45
CA GLN A 73 5.13 27.13 -18.46
C GLN A 73 4.64 25.95 -19.32
N GLN A 74 5.44 24.89 -19.41
CA GLN A 74 5.09 23.68 -20.14
C GLN A 74 4.19 22.79 -19.28
N TRP A 75 2.92 23.17 -19.14
CA TRP A 75 1.95 22.46 -18.29
C TRP A 75 1.80 20.98 -18.64
N MET A 76 1.85 20.63 -19.94
CA MET A 76 1.76 19.24 -20.39
C MET A 76 3.00 18.42 -20.01
N ALA A 77 4.20 19.00 -20.13
CA ALA A 77 5.43 18.36 -19.70
C ALA A 77 5.45 18.18 -18.17
N MET A 78 4.98 19.19 -17.43
CA MET A 78 4.85 19.12 -15.98
C MET A 78 3.87 18.00 -15.57
N ALA A 79 2.71 17.89 -16.22
CA ALA A 79 1.75 16.82 -15.96
C ALA A 79 2.33 15.44 -16.26
N ALA A 80 3.05 15.28 -17.37
CA ALA A 80 3.72 14.04 -17.74
C ALA A 80 4.79 13.64 -16.70
N LEU A 81 5.60 14.59 -16.22
CA LEU A 81 6.59 14.37 -15.18
C LEU A 81 5.95 13.93 -13.85
N TRP A 82 4.83 14.55 -13.46
CA TRP A 82 4.06 14.13 -12.30
C TRP A 82 3.55 12.69 -12.42
N VAL A 83 2.93 12.34 -13.55
CA VAL A 83 2.42 10.99 -13.80
C VAL A 83 3.56 9.97 -13.77
N ALA A 84 4.69 10.30 -14.40
CA ALA A 84 5.88 9.45 -14.38
C ALA A 84 6.38 9.24 -12.94
N ALA A 85 6.57 10.31 -12.16
CA ALA A 85 7.04 10.22 -10.78
C ALA A 85 6.10 9.38 -9.91
N LEU A 86 4.77 9.56 -10.04
CA LEU A 86 3.77 8.76 -9.34
C LEU A 86 3.87 7.27 -9.70
N LEU A 87 4.01 6.95 -10.99
CA LEU A 87 4.18 5.56 -11.46
C LEU A 87 5.46 4.94 -10.91
N LEU A 88 6.59 5.66 -10.99
CA LEU A 88 7.89 5.24 -10.49
C LEU A 88 7.85 4.98 -8.97
N CYS A 89 7.07 5.73 -8.20
CA CYS A 89 6.92 5.48 -6.76
C CYS A 89 5.92 4.36 -6.43
N HIS A 90 4.79 4.29 -7.13
CA HIS A 90 3.70 3.36 -6.81
C HIS A 90 3.94 1.92 -7.28
N VAL A 91 4.55 1.73 -8.45
CA VAL A 91 4.77 0.38 -9.01
C VAL A 91 5.73 -0.46 -8.13
N PRO A 92 6.89 0.07 -7.69
CA PRO A 92 7.79 -0.65 -6.80
C PRO A 92 7.19 -0.86 -5.41
N ALA A 93 6.41 0.09 -4.89
CA ALA A 93 5.69 -0.07 -3.63
C ALA A 93 4.75 -1.29 -3.69
N MET A 94 3.94 -1.39 -4.75
CA MET A 94 3.04 -2.52 -4.97
C MET A 94 3.80 -3.85 -5.10
N ALA A 95 4.91 -3.86 -5.82
CA ALA A 95 5.75 -5.06 -5.98
C ALA A 95 6.39 -5.50 -4.65
N MET A 96 6.91 -4.54 -3.87
CA MET A 96 7.47 -4.79 -2.54
C MET A 96 6.41 -5.38 -1.60
N HIS A 97 5.21 -4.80 -1.55
CA HIS A 97 4.12 -5.30 -0.69
C HIS A 97 3.55 -6.65 -1.15
N ALA A 98 3.58 -6.96 -2.45
CA ALA A 98 3.18 -8.25 -2.97
C ALA A 98 4.21 -9.37 -2.70
N ARG A 99 5.51 -9.02 -2.59
CA ARG A 99 6.62 -9.95 -2.32
C ARG A 99 7.02 -10.03 -0.84
N GLY A 100 6.61 -9.06 -0.02
CA GLY A 100 6.87 -9.04 1.41
C GLY A 100 6.14 -10.16 2.14
N THR A 101 6.56 -10.45 3.38
CA THR A 101 5.88 -11.44 4.20
C THR A 101 4.48 -10.93 4.56
N ILE A 102 3.47 -11.77 4.32
CA ILE A 102 2.08 -11.43 4.62
C ILE A 102 1.71 -12.17 5.89
N CYS A 103 1.57 -11.42 6.96
CA CYS A 103 1.17 -11.94 8.25
C CYS A 103 -0.30 -11.60 8.50
N ARG A 104 -0.96 -12.43 9.29
CA ARG A 104 -2.23 -12.06 9.91
C ARG A 104 -1.97 -10.83 10.80
N ASP A 105 -2.78 -9.77 10.66
CA ASP A 105 -2.74 -8.70 11.65
C ASP A 105 -3.13 -9.34 13.00
N LYS A 106 -2.39 -9.07 14.08
CA LYS A 106 -2.78 -9.56 15.42
C LYS A 106 -4.26 -9.23 15.59
N VAL A 107 -5.05 -10.19 16.09
CA VAL A 107 -6.48 -9.99 16.34
C VAL A 107 -6.62 -8.64 17.03
N ASP A 108 -7.28 -7.70 16.34
CA ASP A 108 -7.43 -6.34 16.83
C ASP A 108 -8.06 -6.43 18.23
N PRO A 109 -7.33 -6.08 19.30
CA PRO A 109 -7.88 -6.16 20.65
C PRO A 109 -9.11 -5.26 20.79
N ASP A 110 -9.29 -4.27 19.90
CA ASP A 110 -10.48 -3.42 19.88
C ASP A 110 -11.71 -4.05 19.20
N ARG A 111 -11.57 -5.20 18.55
CA ARG A 111 -12.71 -5.90 17.94
C ARG A 111 -13.72 -6.41 18.97
N SER A 112 -13.26 -6.74 20.18
CA SER A 112 -14.14 -7.11 21.30
C SER A 112 -14.98 -5.92 21.74
N TYR A 113 -14.39 -4.73 21.86
CA TYR A 113 -15.09 -3.50 22.27
C TYR A 113 -16.10 -3.03 21.22
N VAL A 114 -15.80 -3.15 19.92
CA VAL A 114 -16.77 -2.81 18.85
C VAL A 114 -17.95 -3.78 18.86
N ARG A 115 -17.74 -5.08 19.14
CA ARG A 115 -18.84 -6.05 19.26
C ARG A 115 -19.67 -5.81 20.51
N ALA A 116 -19.03 -5.53 21.64
CA ALA A 116 -19.70 -5.19 22.90
C ALA A 116 -20.53 -3.90 22.75
N LYS A 117 -20.00 -2.86 22.10
CA LYS A 117 -20.72 -1.62 21.84
C LYS A 117 -21.89 -1.81 20.88
N LYS A 118 -21.72 -2.64 19.85
CA LYS A 118 -22.81 -2.96 18.91
C LYS A 118 -23.90 -3.80 19.58
N GLN A 119 -23.54 -4.76 20.44
CA GLN A 119 -24.49 -5.54 21.22
C GLN A 119 -25.22 -4.67 22.26
N ALA A 120 -24.52 -3.75 22.92
CA ALA A 120 -25.12 -2.78 23.82
C ALA A 120 -26.10 -1.85 23.08
N SER A 121 -25.75 -1.34 21.89
CA SER A 121 -26.62 -0.47 21.10
C SER A 121 -27.80 -1.19 20.43
N THR A 122 -27.84 -2.52 20.44
CA THR A 122 -28.99 -3.30 19.93
C THR A 122 -29.92 -3.74 21.07
N HIS A 123 -29.58 -3.41 22.32
CA HIS A 123 -30.32 -3.81 23.51
C HIS A 123 -30.98 -2.64 24.26
N ASP A 124 -30.96 -1.42 23.70
CA ASP A 124 -31.83 -0.34 24.16
C ASP A 124 -33.22 -0.51 23.50
N PRO A 125 -34.28 -0.81 24.28
CA PRO A 125 -35.67 -0.82 23.82
C PRO A 125 -36.24 0.57 23.57
#